data_AF-A0A355EZX8-F1
#
_entry.id   AF-A0A355EZX8-F1
#
_cell.length_a   1.000
_cell.length_b   1.000
_cell.length_c   1.000
_cell.angle_alpha   90.00
_cell.angle_beta   90.00
_cell.angle_gamma   90.00
#
_symmetry.space_group_name_H-M   'P 1'
#
loop_
_entity.id
_entity.type
_entity.pdbx_description
1 polymer ?
#
loop_
_entity_poly.entity_id
_entity_poly.type
_entity_poly.pdbx_seq_one_letter_code
_entity_poly.pdbx_strand_id
1 'polypeptide(L)'
;MNRKTMIAAVAAAGLIASALPSHAYRMIQNTTVGRVSAGAAVTCTNAGGFTHWNNKNITWRLNTSGQGSGKSTALSNALTAWTNVTSADHVLTYGGTTTTGWSTNGTNTVLWATGTGCTGSCLAITALVLSSGQVITESDIAFNPSYTWNTNGADYDTEAVMAHEIGHSLGIHHTELTSTPRPTMYASYFGTTGRTLETDDRSALQCAESRY
;
A
#
# COMPACT_ATOMS: atom_id res chain seq x y z
N MET A 1 21.19 -59.08 -41.18
CA MET A 1 20.46 -57.80 -41.09
C MET A 1 19.96 -57.64 -39.66
N ASN A 2 20.34 -56.54 -39.00
CA ASN A 2 20.27 -56.27 -37.56
C ASN A 2 18.85 -56.09 -36.99
N ARG A 3 18.59 -56.54 -35.75
CA ARG A 3 18.56 -55.65 -34.56
C ARG A 3 18.22 -56.41 -33.26
N LYS A 4 19.07 -56.19 -32.26
CA LYS A 4 18.91 -56.53 -30.84
C LYS A 4 18.49 -55.27 -30.05
N THR A 5 17.47 -55.45 -29.21
CA THR A 5 17.22 -54.93 -27.83
C THR A 5 17.17 -53.43 -27.43
N MET A 6 16.20 -53.20 -26.51
CA MET A 6 16.12 -52.33 -25.30
C MET A 6 15.60 -50.88 -25.33
N ILE A 7 14.39 -50.73 -24.74
CA ILE A 7 13.89 -49.82 -23.69
C ILE A 7 14.56 -48.43 -23.52
N ALA A 8 13.73 -47.38 -23.59
CA ALA A 8 13.78 -46.24 -22.67
C ALA A 8 12.42 -45.53 -22.63
N ALA A 9 11.76 -45.55 -21.47
CA ALA A 9 10.70 -44.60 -21.14
C ALA A 9 11.37 -43.27 -20.76
N VAL A 10 10.94 -42.17 -21.35
CA VAL A 10 11.27 -40.82 -20.86
C VAL A 10 9.96 -40.08 -20.68
N ALA A 11 9.56 -39.95 -19.41
CA ALA A 11 8.59 -38.95 -18.98
C ALA A 11 9.24 -37.57 -19.14
N ALA A 12 8.73 -36.76 -20.05
CA ALA A 12 9.06 -35.34 -20.08
C ALA A 12 7.99 -34.58 -19.27
N ALA A 13 8.29 -34.37 -18.00
CA ALA A 13 7.63 -33.34 -17.19
C ALA A 13 7.97 -31.98 -17.80
N GLY A 14 7.08 -31.45 -18.64
CA GLY A 14 7.18 -30.09 -19.18
C GLY A 14 6.70 -29.09 -18.15
N LEU A 15 7.61 -28.26 -17.65
CA LEU A 15 7.38 -27.20 -16.68
C LEU A 15 6.11 -26.39 -16.99
N ILE A 16 5.19 -26.31 -16.03
CA ILE A 16 4.24 -25.22 -15.97
C ILE A 16 5.03 -23.99 -15.52
N ALA A 17 5.64 -23.28 -16.46
CA ALA A 17 6.06 -21.92 -16.23
C ALA A 17 4.81 -21.04 -16.28
N SER A 18 4.04 -21.03 -15.19
CA SER A 18 3.03 -19.98 -14.98
C SER A 18 3.78 -18.70 -14.67
N ALA A 19 4.21 -17.98 -15.71
CA ALA A 19 4.46 -16.56 -15.55
C ALA A 19 3.15 -15.95 -15.05
N LEU A 20 3.09 -15.63 -13.75
CA LEU A 20 2.00 -14.83 -13.20
C LEU A 20 1.89 -13.59 -14.10
N PRO A 21 0.67 -13.20 -14.54
CA PRO A 21 0.52 -12.05 -15.42
C PRO A 21 1.21 -10.86 -14.75
N SER A 22 2.05 -10.14 -15.47
CA SER A 22 2.62 -8.89 -14.96
C SER A 22 1.47 -7.89 -14.84
N HIS A 23 0.83 -7.87 -13.68
CA HIS A 23 -0.09 -6.81 -13.33
C HIS A 23 0.67 -5.48 -13.31
N ALA A 24 -0.04 -4.38 -13.49
CA ALA A 24 0.57 -3.06 -13.57
C ALA A 24 0.81 -2.44 -12.18
N TYR A 25 0.26 -3.03 -11.12
CA TYR A 25 0.67 -2.71 -9.76
C TYR A 25 2.18 -2.92 -9.55
N ARG A 26 2.74 -2.18 -8.61
CA ARG A 26 4.13 -2.29 -8.18
C ARG A 26 4.18 -2.39 -6.66
N MET A 27 5.25 -2.96 -6.13
CA MET A 27 5.54 -3.02 -4.70
C MET A 27 6.69 -2.08 -4.37
N ILE A 28 6.74 -1.59 -3.13
CA ILE A 28 7.81 -0.72 -2.65
C ILE A 28 8.99 -1.60 -2.23
N GLN A 29 10.15 -1.42 -2.84
CA GLN A 29 11.41 -2.00 -2.36
C GLN A 29 12.27 -0.90 -1.74
N ASN A 30 12.67 -1.09 -0.48
CA ASN A 30 13.68 -0.27 0.18
C ASN A 30 14.39 -1.08 1.26
N THR A 31 15.70 -1.29 1.09
CA THR A 31 16.53 -2.08 2.00
C THR A 31 17.13 -1.27 3.15
N THR A 32 16.89 0.05 3.15
CA THR A 32 17.34 0.94 4.23
C THR A 32 16.53 0.69 5.49
N VAL A 33 17.20 0.53 6.62
CA VAL A 33 16.57 0.44 7.95
C VAL A 33 16.31 1.84 8.50
N GLY A 34 15.19 2.00 9.20
CA GLY A 34 14.72 3.27 9.74
C GLY A 34 13.61 3.88 8.90
N ARG A 35 13.36 5.17 9.13
CA ARG A 35 12.24 5.89 8.52
C ARG A 35 12.56 6.29 7.07
N VAL A 36 11.69 5.91 6.15
CA VAL A 36 11.78 6.21 4.71
C VAL A 36 10.43 6.66 4.18
N SER A 37 10.42 7.51 3.15
CA SER A 37 9.18 7.94 2.45
C SER A 37 9.27 7.74 0.94
N ALA A 38 10.22 6.92 0.49
CA ALA A 38 10.45 6.59 -0.90
C ALA A 38 11.01 5.16 -0.99
N GLY A 39 10.83 4.54 -2.15
CA GLY A 39 11.39 3.23 -2.48
C GLY A 39 11.32 2.97 -3.97
N ALA A 40 12.02 1.96 -4.44
CA ALA A 40 11.98 1.55 -5.84
C ALA A 40 10.67 0.81 -6.14
N ALA A 41 10.07 1.09 -7.29
CA ALA A 41 8.95 0.32 -7.81
C ALA A 41 9.45 -1.02 -8.34
N VAL A 42 8.94 -2.13 -7.79
CA VAL A 42 9.31 -3.49 -8.23
C VAL A 42 8.09 -4.35 -8.53
N THR A 43 8.27 -5.39 -9.33
CA THR A 43 7.22 -6.40 -9.56
C THR A 43 7.09 -7.34 -8.37
N CYS A 44 5.94 -8.01 -8.28
CA CYS A 44 5.66 -9.02 -7.25
C CYS A 44 6.73 -10.12 -7.15
N THR A 45 7.39 -10.44 -8.28
CA THR A 45 8.36 -11.53 -8.40
C THR A 45 9.80 -11.06 -8.21
N ASN A 46 10.06 -9.79 -7.88
CA ASN A 46 11.41 -9.27 -7.73
C ASN A 46 12.20 -10.07 -6.68
N ALA A 47 13.40 -10.54 -7.02
CA ALA A 47 14.21 -11.41 -6.16
C ALA A 47 14.66 -10.72 -4.87
N GLY A 48 14.84 -9.40 -4.89
CA GLY A 48 15.20 -8.61 -3.71
C GLY A 48 14.07 -8.45 -2.69
N GLY A 49 12.85 -8.92 -3.00
CA GLY A 49 11.69 -8.75 -2.13
C GLY A 49 11.18 -7.31 -2.10
N PHE A 50 10.24 -7.03 -1.21
CA PHE A 50 9.66 -5.70 -1.04
C PHE A 50 9.17 -5.52 0.40
N THR A 51 8.82 -4.29 0.75
CA THR A 51 8.38 -3.92 2.09
C THR A 51 7.08 -4.62 2.44
N HIS A 52 6.98 -5.18 3.65
CA HIS A 52 5.81 -5.94 4.08
C HIS A 52 5.63 -5.87 5.59
N TRP A 53 4.41 -6.11 6.06
CA TRP A 53 4.13 -6.32 7.48
C TRP A 53 4.23 -7.81 7.83
N ASN A 54 4.81 -8.12 8.98
CA ASN A 54 4.64 -9.43 9.61
C ASN A 54 3.39 -9.49 10.50
N ASN A 55 2.98 -8.34 11.03
CA ASN A 55 1.79 -8.23 11.86
C ASN A 55 0.55 -8.20 10.97
N LYS A 56 -0.38 -9.13 11.20
CA LYS A 56 -1.66 -9.14 10.50
C LYS A 56 -2.67 -8.18 11.13
N ASN A 57 -2.55 -7.83 12.41
CA ASN A 57 -3.39 -6.80 13.04
C ASN A 57 -2.62 -5.48 13.11
N ILE A 58 -3.07 -4.47 12.36
CA ILE A 58 -2.38 -3.18 12.25
C ILE A 58 -3.34 -2.08 12.69
N THR A 59 -2.99 -1.41 13.78
CA THR A 59 -3.82 -0.35 14.36
C THR A 59 -3.33 1.02 13.94
N TRP A 60 -4.26 1.89 13.55
CA TRP A 60 -4.03 3.28 13.15
C TRP A 60 -4.69 4.23 14.15
N ARG A 61 -3.98 5.31 14.48
CA ARG A 61 -4.52 6.41 15.29
C ARG A 61 -4.58 7.70 14.49
N LEU A 62 -5.49 8.58 14.89
CA LEU A 62 -5.72 9.86 14.23
C LEU A 62 -5.30 11.02 15.14
N ASN A 63 -4.31 11.80 14.70
CA ASN A 63 -4.05 13.09 15.30
C ASN A 63 -5.11 14.08 14.82
N THR A 64 -5.87 14.64 15.76
CA THR A 64 -7.02 15.49 15.43
C THR A 64 -6.67 16.97 15.20
N SER A 65 -5.41 17.35 15.40
CA SER A 65 -4.96 18.73 15.22
C SER A 65 -5.06 19.15 13.75
N GLY A 66 -5.72 20.29 13.49
CA GLY A 66 -5.78 20.91 12.16
C GLY A 66 -6.60 20.16 11.10
N GLN A 67 -7.24 19.04 11.43
CA GLN A 67 -7.84 18.15 10.43
C GLN A 67 -9.27 18.56 9.97
N GLY A 68 -10.00 19.34 10.78
CA GLY A 68 -11.44 19.59 10.57
C GLY A 68 -12.36 18.43 10.97
N SER A 69 -13.61 18.42 10.52
CA SER A 69 -14.59 17.37 10.85
C SER A 69 -14.53 16.18 9.86
N GLY A 70 -15.14 15.05 10.25
CA GLY A 70 -15.37 13.88 9.38
C GLY A 70 -14.16 12.95 9.16
N LYS A 71 -12.97 13.31 9.65
CA LYS A 71 -11.71 12.62 9.35
C LYS A 71 -11.56 11.25 10.02
N SER A 72 -12.15 11.05 11.20
CA SER A 72 -12.21 9.73 11.84
C SER A 72 -13.04 8.74 11.03
N THR A 73 -14.17 9.17 10.47
CA THR A 73 -14.99 8.33 9.58
C THR A 73 -14.25 8.03 8.27
N ALA A 74 -13.60 9.03 7.67
CA ALA A 74 -12.79 8.82 6.48
C ALA A 74 -11.66 7.79 6.72
N LEU A 75 -10.98 7.86 7.86
CA LEU A 75 -9.98 6.86 8.25
C LEU A 75 -10.59 5.47 8.40
N SER A 76 -11.66 5.34 9.19
CA SER A 76 -12.33 4.04 9.35
C SER A 76 -12.77 3.45 8.01
N ASN A 77 -13.27 4.25 7.08
CA ASN A 77 -13.70 3.80 5.76
C ASN A 77 -12.50 3.33 4.91
N ALA A 78 -11.41 4.10 4.86
CA ALA A 78 -10.19 3.72 4.13
C ALA A 78 -9.58 2.41 4.68
N LEU A 79 -9.49 2.27 6.01
CA LEU A 79 -9.00 1.04 6.64
C LEU A 79 -9.90 -0.16 6.31
N THR A 80 -11.22 0.06 6.33
CA THR A 80 -12.21 -0.96 6.00
C THR A 80 -12.12 -1.40 4.54
N ALA A 81 -11.85 -0.48 3.60
CA ALA A 81 -11.73 -0.80 2.18
C ALA A 81 -10.62 -1.84 1.92
N TRP A 82 -9.47 -1.68 2.57
CA TRP A 82 -8.35 -2.62 2.47
C TRP A 82 -8.57 -3.91 3.27
N THR A 83 -9.17 -3.81 4.47
CA THR A 83 -9.49 -4.98 5.31
C THR A 83 -10.53 -5.91 4.65
N ASN A 84 -11.48 -5.34 3.89
CA ASN A 84 -12.55 -6.12 3.26
C ASN A 84 -12.18 -6.70 1.90
N VAL A 85 -10.94 -6.53 1.43
CA VAL A 85 -10.49 -7.24 0.23
C VAL A 85 -10.52 -8.74 0.52
N THR A 86 -11.10 -9.54 -0.37
CA THR A 86 -11.29 -10.99 -0.12
C THR A 86 -9.99 -11.75 0.14
N SER A 87 -8.87 -11.26 -0.39
CA SER A 87 -7.55 -11.84 -0.14
C SER A 87 -6.88 -11.38 1.15
N ALA A 88 -7.43 -10.36 1.82
CA ALA A 88 -6.80 -9.74 2.98
C ALA A 88 -6.63 -10.74 4.12
N ASP A 89 -5.38 -10.98 4.49
CA ASP A 89 -5.01 -11.70 5.71
C ASP A 89 -4.84 -10.74 6.90
N HIS A 90 -4.65 -9.46 6.60
CA HIS A 90 -4.53 -8.41 7.61
C HIS A 90 -5.89 -7.83 8.02
N VAL A 91 -5.93 -7.22 9.20
CA VAL A 91 -7.04 -6.43 9.72
C VAL A 91 -6.51 -5.06 10.11
N LEU A 92 -6.99 -4.02 9.42
CA LEU A 92 -6.70 -2.64 9.76
C LEU A 92 -7.77 -2.09 10.70
N THR A 93 -7.34 -1.46 11.79
CA THR A 93 -8.27 -0.99 12.83
C THR A 93 -8.03 0.46 13.20
N TYR A 94 -9.10 1.22 13.38
CA TYR A 94 -9.03 2.56 13.96
C TYR A 94 -8.96 2.45 15.49
N GLY A 95 -7.80 2.76 16.05
CA GLY A 95 -7.50 2.70 17.50
C GLY A 95 -7.85 3.97 18.28
N GLY A 96 -8.60 4.89 17.68
CA GLY A 96 -8.98 6.16 18.29
C GLY A 96 -7.99 7.30 18.03
N THR A 97 -8.17 8.39 18.77
CA THR A 97 -7.38 9.61 18.59
C THR A 97 -6.02 9.53 19.29
N THR A 98 -5.10 10.40 18.89
CA THR A 98 -3.78 10.57 19.48
C THR A 98 -3.33 12.03 19.38
N THR A 99 -2.25 12.39 20.08
CA THR A 99 -1.53 13.66 19.92
C THR A 99 -0.14 13.47 19.30
N THR A 100 0.23 12.23 18.95
CA THR A 100 1.51 11.90 18.30
C THR A 100 1.67 12.62 16.97
N GLY A 101 2.87 13.15 16.73
CA GLY A 101 3.22 13.87 15.51
C GLY A 101 3.95 13.00 14.48
N TRP A 102 4.54 13.66 13.48
CA TRP A 102 5.32 13.03 12.41
C TRP A 102 6.69 12.52 12.92
N SER A 103 6.73 11.36 13.56
CA SER A 103 7.92 10.84 14.24
C SER A 103 7.87 9.33 14.40
N THR A 104 9.02 8.65 14.34
CA THR A 104 9.14 7.23 14.72
C THR A 104 8.91 7.05 16.22
N ASN A 105 7.74 6.56 16.59
CA ASN A 105 7.30 6.40 17.98
C ASN A 105 6.53 5.09 18.25
N GLY A 106 6.50 4.17 17.28
CA GLY A 106 5.80 2.89 17.36
C GLY A 106 4.28 2.98 17.19
N THR A 107 3.74 4.13 16.79
CA THR A 107 2.30 4.32 16.58
C THR A 107 2.02 4.72 15.14
N ASN A 108 1.26 3.89 14.41
CA ASN A 108 0.84 4.28 13.07
C ASN A 108 -0.12 5.47 13.15
N THR A 109 0.30 6.63 12.64
CA THR A 109 -0.43 7.89 12.86
C THR A 109 -0.86 8.51 11.53
N VAL A 110 -2.14 8.89 11.42
CA VAL A 110 -2.61 9.83 10.40
C VAL A 110 -2.70 11.23 10.99
N LEU A 111 -2.18 12.23 10.29
CA LEU A 111 -2.06 13.60 10.80
C LEU A 111 -1.97 14.65 9.67
N TRP A 112 -2.13 15.92 10.05
CA TRP A 112 -1.90 17.09 9.20
C TRP A 112 -0.70 17.86 9.73
N ALA A 113 0.40 17.90 8.97
CA ALA A 113 1.67 18.41 9.49
C ALA A 113 2.55 19.04 8.41
N THR A 114 3.34 20.03 8.81
CA THR A 114 4.45 20.59 8.03
C THR A 114 5.76 19.89 8.37
N GLY A 115 6.82 20.14 7.59
CA GLY A 115 8.14 19.56 7.83
C GLY A 115 8.26 18.07 7.54
N THR A 116 7.28 17.49 6.84
CA THR A 116 7.25 16.06 6.49
C THR A 116 7.95 15.72 5.19
N GLY A 117 8.36 16.73 4.42
CA GLY A 117 8.83 16.61 3.04
C GLY A 117 7.70 16.73 2.01
N CYS A 118 6.43 16.57 2.42
CA CYS A 118 5.28 16.81 1.56
C CYS A 118 4.97 18.32 1.50
N THR A 119 5.38 18.96 0.42
CA THR A 119 5.21 20.40 0.18
C THR A 119 4.78 20.67 -1.26
N GLY A 120 4.38 21.91 -1.57
CA GLY A 120 3.94 22.28 -2.91
C GLY A 120 2.72 21.44 -3.33
N SER A 121 2.83 20.76 -4.48
CA SER A 121 1.77 19.93 -5.07
C SER A 121 1.57 18.57 -4.40
N CYS A 122 2.40 18.21 -3.41
CA CYS A 122 2.22 16.98 -2.64
C CYS A 122 0.98 17.09 -1.75
N LEU A 123 0.04 16.16 -1.93
CA LEU A 123 -1.22 16.12 -1.18
C LEU A 123 -1.06 15.42 0.16
N ALA A 124 -0.45 14.24 0.15
CA ALA A 124 -0.10 13.50 1.35
C ALA A 124 1.17 12.69 1.10
N ILE A 125 1.75 12.17 2.16
CA ILE A 125 2.91 11.29 2.11
C ILE A 125 2.82 10.22 3.18
N THR A 126 3.20 9.01 2.80
CA THR A 126 3.39 7.89 3.72
C THR A 126 4.88 7.74 4.06
N ALA A 127 5.19 7.59 5.34
CA ALA A 127 6.50 7.16 5.81
C ALA A 127 6.40 5.77 6.41
N LEU A 128 7.32 4.89 6.01
CA LEU A 128 7.49 3.57 6.59
C LEU A 128 8.71 3.59 7.50
N VAL A 129 8.63 2.95 8.66
CA VAL A 129 9.80 2.59 9.46
C VAL A 129 10.11 1.13 9.18
N LEU A 130 11.27 0.89 8.57
CA LEU A 130 11.67 -0.42 8.12
C LEU A 130 12.73 -1.01 9.05
N SER A 131 12.63 -2.30 9.31
CA SER A 131 13.67 -3.12 9.93
C SER A 131 14.33 -4.03 8.88
N SER A 132 15.30 -4.83 9.31
CA SER A 132 16.01 -5.76 8.41
C SER A 132 15.03 -6.65 7.66
N GLY A 133 15.34 -6.94 6.38
CA GLY A 133 14.44 -7.71 5.52
C GLY A 133 13.27 -6.91 4.95
N GLN A 134 13.27 -5.57 5.09
CA GLN A 134 12.21 -4.67 4.61
C GLN A 134 10.88 -4.83 5.39
N VAL A 135 10.96 -5.33 6.62
CA VAL A 135 9.77 -5.49 7.47
C VAL A 135 9.35 -4.14 8.01
N ILE A 136 8.11 -3.74 7.71
CA ILE A 136 7.49 -2.53 8.24
C ILE A 136 7.19 -2.75 9.72
N THR A 137 7.61 -1.81 10.56
CA THR A 137 7.33 -1.81 12.00
C THR A 137 6.41 -0.68 12.44
N GLU A 138 6.33 0.38 11.63
CA GLU A 138 5.49 1.56 11.85
C GLU A 138 5.24 2.25 10.50
N SER A 139 4.08 2.88 10.34
CA SER A 139 3.75 3.73 9.19
C SER A 139 3.03 5.00 9.64
N ASP A 140 3.49 6.16 9.17
CA ASP A 140 2.81 7.44 9.38
C ASP A 140 2.29 7.99 8.05
N ILE A 141 1.13 8.65 8.08
CA ILE A 141 0.56 9.35 6.93
C ILE A 141 0.38 10.82 7.29
N ALA A 142 1.08 11.69 6.57
CA ALA A 142 0.94 13.14 6.72
C ALA A 142 0.24 13.75 5.53
N PHE A 143 -0.90 14.38 5.78
CA PHE A 143 -1.59 15.24 4.84
C PHE A 143 -0.96 16.63 4.85
N ASN A 144 -0.79 17.22 3.66
CA ASN A 144 -0.28 18.58 3.53
C ASN A 144 -1.32 19.58 4.05
N PRO A 145 -1.01 20.33 5.13
CA PRO A 145 -1.97 21.22 5.78
C PRO A 145 -2.25 22.51 4.98
N SER A 146 -1.53 22.73 3.88
CA SER A 146 -1.74 23.90 2.99
C SER A 146 -2.99 23.76 2.12
N TYR A 147 -3.59 22.56 2.07
CA TYR A 147 -4.80 22.28 1.29
C TYR A 147 -6.06 22.28 2.17
N THR A 148 -7.19 22.61 1.54
CA THR A 148 -8.51 22.42 2.12
C THR A 148 -8.94 20.97 1.96
N TRP A 149 -9.18 20.30 3.09
CA TRP A 149 -9.53 18.88 3.15
C TRP A 149 -10.97 18.66 3.55
N ASN A 150 -11.76 18.04 2.68
CA ASN A 150 -13.14 17.67 2.97
C ASN A 150 -13.39 16.17 2.78
N THR A 151 -14.62 15.74 3.04
CA THR A 151 -15.07 14.35 2.88
C THR A 151 -16.37 14.28 2.07
N ASN A 152 -16.70 15.36 1.35
CA ASN A 152 -17.93 15.50 0.56
C ASN A 152 -17.65 15.63 -0.95
N GLY A 153 -16.38 15.59 -1.36
CA GLY A 153 -15.97 15.66 -2.76
C GLY A 153 -15.93 17.07 -3.37
N ALA A 154 -16.05 18.13 -2.57
CA ALA A 154 -16.06 19.51 -3.08
C ALA A 154 -14.66 20.09 -3.40
N ASP A 155 -13.58 19.43 -2.94
CA ASP A 155 -12.16 19.78 -3.16
C ASP A 155 -11.31 18.48 -3.18
N TYR A 156 -10.15 18.44 -2.50
CA TYR A 156 -9.45 17.21 -2.19
C TYR A 156 -10.22 16.40 -1.15
N ASP A 157 -10.69 15.26 -1.61
CA ASP A 157 -11.41 14.30 -0.79
C ASP A 157 -10.44 13.51 0.08
N THR A 158 -10.60 13.67 1.39
CA THR A 158 -9.69 13.05 2.36
C THR A 158 -9.79 11.54 2.32
N GLU A 159 -11.00 10.98 2.19
CA GLU A 159 -11.17 9.53 2.20
C GLU A 159 -10.48 8.88 0.98
N ALA A 160 -10.60 9.49 -0.20
CA ALA A 160 -9.91 9.03 -1.40
C ALA A 160 -8.38 9.07 -1.25
N VAL A 161 -7.81 10.19 -0.78
CA VAL A 161 -6.36 10.29 -0.56
C VAL A 161 -5.92 9.36 0.57
N MET A 162 -6.71 9.21 1.63
CA MET A 162 -6.37 8.30 2.72
C MET A 162 -6.37 6.84 2.29
N ALA A 163 -7.31 6.43 1.43
CA ALA A 163 -7.32 5.09 0.85
C ALA A 163 -6.03 4.81 0.06
N HIS A 164 -5.53 5.80 -0.68
CA HIS A 164 -4.26 5.74 -1.40
C HIS A 164 -3.06 5.58 -0.45
N GLU A 165 -2.95 6.44 0.56
CA GLU A 165 -1.83 6.40 1.51
C GLU A 165 -1.82 5.13 2.39
N ILE A 166 -3.00 4.56 2.70
CA ILE A 166 -3.08 3.26 3.37
C ILE A 166 -2.50 2.15 2.47
N GLY A 167 -2.69 2.21 1.15
CA GLY A 167 -2.07 1.26 0.23
C GLY A 167 -0.53 1.33 0.27
N HIS A 168 0.04 2.55 0.29
CA HIS A 168 1.48 2.72 0.52
C HIS A 168 1.93 2.14 1.86
N SER A 169 1.13 2.33 2.90
CA SER A 169 1.40 1.76 4.22
C SER A 169 1.39 0.23 4.24
N LEU A 170 0.75 -0.41 3.27
CA LEU A 170 0.75 -1.87 3.06
C LEU A 170 1.92 -2.34 2.17
N GLY A 171 2.82 -1.43 1.79
CA GLY A 171 3.98 -1.73 0.94
C GLY A 171 3.70 -1.69 -0.56
N ILE A 172 2.52 -1.19 -0.97
CA ILE A 172 2.12 -1.10 -2.38
C ILE A 172 2.65 0.22 -2.97
N HIS A 173 3.34 0.15 -4.10
CA HIS A 173 3.79 1.32 -4.84
C HIS A 173 2.69 1.78 -5.81
N HIS A 174 2.83 2.98 -6.38
CA HIS A 174 1.93 3.43 -7.43
C HIS A 174 1.79 2.41 -8.56
N THR A 175 0.55 2.26 -9.05
CA THR A 175 0.26 1.47 -10.26
C THR A 175 0.75 2.18 -11.52
N GLU A 176 1.09 1.41 -12.54
CA GLU A 176 1.34 1.89 -13.89
C GLU A 176 0.05 1.98 -14.75
N LEU A 177 -1.10 1.51 -14.25
CA LEU A 177 -2.37 1.63 -14.98
C LEU A 177 -2.86 3.07 -15.01
N THR A 178 -3.15 3.55 -16.21
CA THR A 178 -3.73 4.89 -16.45
C THR A 178 -5.21 4.83 -16.87
N SER A 179 -5.72 3.63 -17.17
CA SER A 179 -7.07 3.36 -17.67
C SER A 179 -8.16 3.62 -16.63
N THR A 180 -9.40 3.74 -17.11
CA THR A 180 -10.62 3.87 -16.27
C THR A 180 -11.39 2.54 -16.18
N PRO A 181 -11.93 2.14 -15.01
CA PRO A 181 -11.79 2.81 -13.73
C PRO A 181 -10.33 2.81 -13.25
N ARG A 182 -9.94 3.91 -12.62
CA ARG A 182 -8.56 4.19 -12.25
C ARG A 182 -8.29 3.61 -10.86
N PRO A 183 -7.23 2.79 -10.68
CA PRO A 183 -6.94 2.22 -9.37
C PRO A 183 -6.63 3.28 -8.33
N THR A 184 -7.00 3.01 -7.07
CA THR A 184 -6.71 3.88 -5.93
C THR A 184 -5.22 4.20 -5.86
N MET A 185 -4.34 3.26 -6.16
CA MET A 185 -2.88 3.46 -6.16
C MET A 185 -2.35 4.25 -7.36
N TYR A 186 -3.19 4.86 -8.19
CA TYR A 186 -2.72 5.78 -9.23
C TYR A 186 -2.15 7.07 -8.63
N ALA A 187 -0.98 7.49 -9.10
CA ALA A 187 -0.18 8.54 -8.47
C ALA A 187 -0.81 9.94 -8.42
N SER A 188 -1.77 10.25 -9.28
CA SER A 188 -2.41 11.58 -9.32
C SER A 188 -3.83 11.50 -8.79
N TYR A 189 -4.22 12.45 -7.94
CA TYR A 189 -5.59 12.56 -7.44
C TYR A 189 -6.63 12.60 -8.57
N PHE A 190 -7.73 11.88 -8.38
CA PHE A 190 -8.78 11.74 -9.39
C PHE A 190 -10.20 11.76 -8.79
N GLY A 191 -10.37 12.36 -7.62
CA GLY A 191 -11.68 12.53 -7.00
C GLY A 191 -12.12 11.36 -6.11
N THR A 192 -13.40 11.37 -5.75
CA THR A 192 -14.01 10.42 -4.81
C THR A 192 -14.02 8.97 -5.29
N THR A 193 -13.83 8.72 -6.58
CA THR A 193 -13.65 7.35 -7.09
C THR A 193 -12.39 6.69 -6.53
N GLY A 194 -11.43 7.45 -6.03
CA GLY A 194 -10.25 6.91 -5.34
C GLY A 194 -10.55 6.25 -3.99
N ARG A 195 -11.78 6.37 -3.46
CA ARG A 195 -12.21 5.69 -2.22
C ARG A 195 -12.34 4.18 -2.35
N THR A 196 -12.50 3.67 -3.58
CA THR A 196 -12.77 2.26 -3.86
C THR A 196 -11.59 1.57 -4.54
N LEU A 197 -11.30 0.34 -4.10
CA LEU A 197 -10.17 -0.43 -4.63
C LEU A 197 -10.54 -1.15 -5.93
N GLU A 198 -9.78 -0.88 -6.97
CA GLU A 198 -9.93 -1.57 -8.25
C GLU A 198 -9.22 -2.92 -8.23
N THR A 199 -9.36 -3.68 -9.32
CA THR A 199 -8.75 -5.02 -9.44
C THR A 199 -7.22 -4.98 -9.27
N ASP A 200 -6.56 -3.94 -9.79
CA ASP A 200 -5.09 -3.83 -9.71
C ASP A 200 -4.63 -3.56 -8.26
N ASP A 201 -5.35 -2.73 -7.50
CA ASP A 201 -5.08 -2.48 -6.07
C ASP A 201 -5.21 -3.77 -5.24
N ARG A 202 -6.31 -4.51 -5.46
CA ARG A 202 -6.58 -5.79 -4.79
C ARG A 202 -5.55 -6.86 -5.16
N SER A 203 -5.10 -6.87 -6.42
CA SER A 203 -4.06 -7.80 -6.87
C SER A 203 -2.69 -7.48 -6.24
N ALA A 204 -2.40 -6.19 -6.00
CA ALA A 204 -1.19 -5.76 -5.30
C ALA A 204 -1.20 -6.25 -3.85
N LEU A 205 -2.34 -6.13 -3.16
CA LEU A 205 -2.48 -6.65 -1.80
C LEU A 205 -2.33 -8.17 -1.77
N GLN A 206 -3.03 -8.90 -2.64
CA GLN A 206 -2.91 -10.35 -2.75
C GLN A 206 -1.45 -10.79 -3.00
N CYS A 207 -0.73 -10.05 -3.84
CA CYS A 207 0.71 -10.27 -4.04
C CYS A 207 1.49 -10.14 -2.74
N ALA A 208 1.28 -9.05 -2.00
CA ALA A 208 1.98 -8.80 -0.75
C ALA A 208 1.81 -9.96 0.24
N GLU A 209 0.56 -10.37 0.47
CA GLU A 209 0.20 -11.37 1.48
C GLU A 209 0.49 -12.80 1.06
N SER A 210 0.45 -13.11 -0.24
CA SER A 210 0.86 -14.43 -0.73
C SER A 210 2.37 -14.65 -0.62
N ARG A 211 3.15 -13.56 -0.59
CA ARG A 211 4.61 -13.61 -0.46
C ARG A 211 5.09 -13.54 0.99
N TYR A 212 4.36 -12.86 1.88
CA TYR A 212 4.73 -12.57 3.27
C TYR A 212 3.54 -12.66 4.25
#